data_AF-F5VD42-F1
#
_entry.id   AF-F5VD42-F1
#
_cell.length_a   1.000
_cell.length_b   1.000
_cell.length_c   1.000
_cell.angle_alpha   90.00
_cell.angle_beta   90.00
_cell.angle_gamma   90.00
#
_symmetry.space_group_name_H-M   'P 1'
#
loop_
_entity.id
_entity.type
_entity.pdbx_description
1 polymer ?
#
loop_
_entity_poly.entity_id
_entity_poly.type
_entity_poly.pdbx_seq_one_letter_code
_entity_poly.pdbx_strand_id
1 'polypeptide(L)'
;MKKCNKCGTVNSKDAIFCENCGNKLSESKKVVCQNCGFPNSVEASFCENCGSKLSGVQSSDTISDNNIDNTYEELPKIDNTNKKQKDVSRIKSKNSRRSQGNSKSNNLRNIVVTVAIIIVIVIGAVSLGYFKSNRQTENSRNNNSTVVQKDKSNSSEKSSSSNSNSYSESSSSSEKETSDNSEKLSVSTLTNKQNAASILVYGALKADVPLFKGNYELSLKNSQLYVSLVKLNDDETEADETPILYELAPGQMDSSCGYKLGRNREVYFYSQVKNTPGFSRISATTQDEIVDYINSHHLVDKVNEIANNTVVYGE
;
A
#
# COMPACT_ATOMS: atom_id res chain seq x y z
N MET A 1 30.85 -17.48 -17.16
CA MET A 1 31.02 -17.34 -15.71
C MET A 1 30.17 -16.17 -15.26
N LYS A 2 29.53 -16.26 -14.09
CA LYS A 2 28.65 -15.21 -13.53
C LYS A 2 29.39 -14.49 -12.40
N LYS A 3 29.60 -13.16 -12.51
CA LYS A 3 30.16 -12.38 -11.41
C LYS A 3 29.04 -12.03 -10.42
N CYS A 4 29.21 -12.38 -9.15
CA CYS A 4 28.25 -12.04 -8.10
C CYS A 4 28.21 -10.52 -7.89
N ASN A 5 27.03 -9.91 -7.99
CA ASN A 5 26.81 -8.49 -7.72
C ASN A 5 27.09 -8.11 -6.24
N LYS A 6 26.86 -9.01 -5.28
CA LYS A 6 27.04 -8.72 -3.84
C LYS A 6 28.48 -8.88 -3.32
N CYS A 7 29.30 -9.75 -3.90
CA CYS A 7 30.66 -10.05 -3.39
C CYS A 7 31.77 -10.13 -4.46
N GLY A 8 31.45 -9.96 -5.75
CA GLY A 8 32.43 -10.00 -6.83
C GLY A 8 32.97 -11.38 -7.22
N THR A 9 32.66 -12.46 -6.49
CA THR A 9 33.09 -13.83 -6.84
C THR A 9 32.61 -14.26 -8.23
N VAL A 10 33.47 -14.94 -8.99
CA VAL A 10 33.24 -15.34 -10.38
C VAL A 10 32.87 -16.82 -10.43
N ASN A 11 31.57 -17.09 -10.54
CA ASN A 11 30.95 -18.41 -10.45
C ASN A 11 30.80 -19.06 -11.84
N SER A 12 30.34 -20.31 -11.90
CA SER A 12 29.95 -20.99 -13.15
C SER A 12 28.92 -20.20 -13.99
N LYS A 13 28.73 -20.56 -15.27
CA LYS A 13 27.59 -20.07 -16.07
C LYS A 13 26.27 -20.54 -15.47
N ASP A 14 26.22 -21.75 -14.92
CA ASP A 14 24.98 -22.43 -14.55
C ASP A 14 24.65 -22.28 -13.05
N ALA A 15 25.48 -21.52 -12.32
CA ALA A 15 25.30 -21.24 -10.91
C ALA A 15 24.06 -20.34 -10.67
N ILE A 16 23.11 -20.85 -9.87
CA ILE A 16 21.88 -20.14 -9.47
C ILE A 16 22.14 -19.25 -8.24
N PHE A 17 23.11 -19.61 -7.41
CA PHE A 17 23.52 -18.88 -6.19
C PHE A 17 25.04 -18.73 -6.17
N CYS A 18 25.53 -17.70 -5.48
CA CYS A 18 26.96 -17.47 -5.31
C CYS A 18 27.57 -18.47 -4.33
N GLU A 19 28.57 -19.22 -4.77
CA GLU A 19 29.29 -20.23 -3.98
C GLU A 19 29.95 -19.65 -2.70
N ASN A 20 30.34 -18.38 -2.72
CA ASN A 20 31.02 -17.70 -1.62
C ASN A 20 30.06 -17.01 -0.63
N CYS A 21 28.94 -16.43 -1.11
CA CYS A 21 28.08 -15.59 -0.27
C CYS A 21 26.57 -15.92 -0.30
N GLY A 22 26.17 -17.01 -0.95
CA GLY A 22 24.78 -17.48 -1.06
C GLY A 22 23.84 -16.59 -1.90
N ASN A 23 24.25 -15.39 -2.31
CA ASN A 23 23.39 -14.46 -3.04
C ASN A 23 22.97 -15.04 -4.41
N LYS A 24 21.66 -14.99 -4.73
CA LYS A 24 21.12 -15.48 -6.01
C LYS A 24 21.76 -14.75 -7.20
N LEU A 25 22.21 -15.51 -8.20
CA LEU A 25 22.85 -15.03 -9.41
C LEU A 25 21.79 -14.92 -10.51
N SER A 26 21.10 -13.78 -10.57
CA SER A 26 19.99 -13.56 -11.49
C SER A 26 20.45 -13.47 -12.95
N GLU A 27 20.14 -14.50 -13.72
CA GLU A 27 20.12 -14.42 -15.18
C GLU A 27 18.69 -14.15 -15.64
N SER A 28 18.18 -12.95 -15.34
CA SER A 28 16.87 -12.52 -15.80
C SER A 28 16.93 -12.22 -17.30
N LYS A 29 16.82 -13.26 -18.13
CA LYS A 29 16.25 -13.13 -19.48
C LYS A 29 14.86 -12.54 -19.27
N LYS A 30 14.58 -11.40 -19.91
CA LYS A 30 13.28 -10.70 -19.80
C LYS A 30 12.58 -10.70 -21.15
N VAL A 31 11.27 -10.90 -21.14
CA VAL A 31 10.42 -10.78 -22.33
C VAL A 31 9.81 -9.37 -22.33
N VAL A 32 10.24 -8.56 -23.29
CA VAL A 32 9.69 -7.22 -23.52
C VAL A 32 8.29 -7.38 -24.12
N CYS A 33 7.28 -6.77 -23.50
CA CYS A 33 5.92 -6.77 -24.01
C CYS A 33 5.84 -5.96 -25.31
N GLN A 34 5.43 -6.60 -26.40
CA GLN A 34 5.29 -5.93 -27.71
C GLN A 34 4.21 -4.83 -27.74
N ASN A 35 3.28 -4.81 -26.78
CA ASN A 35 2.20 -3.81 -26.71
C ASN A 35 2.55 -2.57 -25.87
N CYS A 36 3.45 -2.66 -24.87
CA CYS A 36 3.75 -1.53 -23.97
C CYS A 36 5.24 -1.35 -23.61
N GLY A 37 6.15 -2.17 -24.15
CA GLY A 37 7.58 -2.09 -23.86
C GLY A 37 8.01 -2.58 -22.46
N PHE A 38 7.08 -2.95 -21.58
CA PHE A 38 7.43 -3.40 -20.22
C PHE A 38 8.22 -4.72 -20.21
N PRO A 39 9.32 -4.85 -19.44
CA PRO A 39 10.18 -6.04 -19.44
C PRO A 39 9.78 -7.04 -18.34
N ASN A 40 9.07 -8.11 -18.73
CA ASN A 40 8.50 -9.15 -17.85
C ASN A 40 9.46 -10.34 -17.68
N SER A 41 9.12 -11.29 -16.80
CA SER A 41 9.78 -12.61 -16.74
C SER A 41 9.63 -13.40 -18.07
N VAL A 42 10.57 -14.30 -18.37
CA VAL A 42 10.41 -15.33 -19.43
C VAL A 42 9.29 -16.31 -19.15
N GLU A 43 8.92 -16.49 -17.88
CA GLU A 43 7.85 -17.39 -17.43
C GLU A 43 6.47 -16.69 -17.43
N ALA A 44 6.42 -15.37 -17.60
CA ALA A 44 5.18 -14.61 -17.59
C ALA A 44 4.34 -14.88 -18.84
N SER A 45 3.11 -15.38 -18.66
CA SER A 45 2.16 -15.60 -19.77
C SER A 45 1.44 -14.33 -20.24
N PHE A 46 1.40 -13.30 -19.38
CA PHE A 46 0.75 -12.01 -19.63
C PHE A 46 1.65 -10.88 -19.10
N CYS A 47 1.54 -9.69 -19.70
CA CYS A 47 2.30 -8.53 -19.28
C CYS A 47 1.78 -8.00 -17.94
N GLU A 48 2.67 -7.92 -16.95
CA GLU A 48 2.39 -7.43 -15.59
C GLU A 48 1.86 -5.98 -15.60
N ASN A 49 2.33 -5.15 -16.54
CA ASN A 49 1.94 -3.74 -16.68
C ASN A 49 0.65 -3.48 -17.48
N CYS A 50 0.27 -4.38 -18.42
CA CYS A 50 -0.84 -4.07 -19.36
C CYS A 50 -1.75 -5.26 -19.72
N GLY A 51 -1.62 -6.41 -19.03
CA GLY A 51 -2.44 -7.61 -19.23
C GLY A 51 -2.30 -8.31 -20.60
N SER A 52 -1.57 -7.72 -21.55
CA SER A 52 -1.44 -8.26 -22.91
C SER A 52 -0.64 -9.56 -22.90
N LYS A 53 -1.16 -10.61 -23.56
CA LYS A 53 -0.51 -11.93 -23.60
C LYS A 53 0.90 -11.82 -24.17
N LEU A 54 1.86 -12.47 -23.52
CA LEU A 54 3.25 -12.50 -23.94
C LEU A 54 3.51 -13.71 -24.83
N SER A 55 4.23 -13.49 -25.92
CA SER A 55 4.67 -14.54 -26.85
C SER A 55 5.90 -15.29 -26.32
N GLY A 56 5.79 -15.80 -25.09
CA GLY A 56 6.80 -16.67 -24.48
C GLY A 56 6.87 -18.00 -25.24
N VAL A 57 8.04 -18.32 -25.78
CA VAL A 57 8.32 -19.61 -26.44
C VAL A 57 8.24 -20.71 -25.40
N GLN A 58 7.39 -21.72 -25.62
CA GLN A 58 7.34 -22.90 -24.76
C GLN A 58 8.64 -23.69 -24.87
N SER A 59 9.05 -24.32 -23.75
CA SER A 59 10.32 -25.00 -23.54
C SER A 59 10.68 -25.96 -24.69
N SER A 60 11.57 -25.53 -25.57
CA SER A 60 12.04 -26.30 -26.73
C SER A 60 13.28 -27.12 -26.40
N ASP A 61 13.20 -27.97 -25.37
CA ASP A 61 14.19 -29.03 -25.12
C ASP A 61 13.92 -30.23 -26.04
N THR A 62 14.03 -30.00 -27.35
CA THR A 62 14.08 -31.05 -28.37
C THR A 62 15.23 -30.74 -29.32
N ILE A 63 16.25 -31.60 -29.30
CA ILE A 63 17.42 -31.48 -30.17
C ILE A 63 17.00 -31.66 -31.64
N SER A 64 17.43 -30.74 -32.49
CA SER A 64 17.29 -30.84 -33.94
C SER A 64 18.43 -31.65 -34.54
N ASP A 65 18.30 -32.98 -34.53
CA ASP A 65 19.12 -33.86 -35.38
C ASP A 65 18.23 -34.49 -36.45
N ASN A 66 18.39 -34.00 -37.69
CA ASN A 66 17.80 -34.65 -38.86
C ASN A 66 18.68 -35.84 -39.25
N ASN A 67 18.16 -37.06 -39.13
CA ASN A 67 18.61 -38.14 -40.01
C ASN A 67 17.46 -39.08 -40.37
N ILE A 68 17.52 -39.56 -41.61
CA ILE A 68 16.51 -40.39 -42.23
C ILE A 68 16.96 -41.83 -42.15
N ASP A 69 16.10 -42.72 -41.66
CA ASP A 69 16.01 -44.05 -42.27
C ASP A 69 14.56 -44.54 -42.26
N ASN A 70 14.20 -45.35 -43.26
CA ASN A 70 12.91 -46.00 -43.37
C ASN A 70 13.08 -47.50 -43.09
N THR A 71 12.45 -48.00 -42.04
CA THR A 71 12.02 -49.41 -42.04
C THR A 71 10.55 -49.49 -41.65
N TYR A 72 9.84 -50.30 -42.43
CA TYR A 72 8.40 -50.47 -42.45
C TYR A 72 8.10 -51.89 -41.97
N GLU A 73 7.05 -52.06 -41.17
CA GLU A 73 6.37 -53.35 -41.06
C GLU A 73 4.88 -53.14 -40.78
N GLU A 74 4.07 -54.15 -41.12
CA GLU A 74 2.67 -53.94 -41.48
C GLU A 74 1.65 -54.11 -40.33
N LEU A 75 0.64 -53.23 -40.37
CA LEU A 75 -0.81 -53.53 -40.41
C LEU A 75 -1.32 -54.85 -39.76
N PRO A 76 -2.48 -54.82 -39.05
CA PRO A 76 -3.71 -54.39 -39.71
C PRO A 76 -4.65 -53.45 -38.93
N LYS A 77 -5.47 -52.74 -39.71
CA LYS A 77 -6.64 -51.97 -39.26
C LYS A 77 -7.88 -52.89 -39.28
N ILE A 78 -8.84 -52.62 -38.40
CA ILE A 78 -10.23 -53.08 -38.55
C ILE A 78 -11.14 -51.86 -38.45
N ASP A 79 -12.19 -51.84 -39.26
CA ASP A 79 -12.84 -50.61 -39.71
C ASP A 79 -14.26 -50.43 -39.13
N ASN A 80 -14.68 -49.17 -38.99
CA ASN A 80 -16.05 -48.63 -39.05
C ASN A 80 -17.27 -49.45 -38.53
N THR A 81 -18.09 -48.86 -37.63
CA THR A 81 -19.39 -48.24 -37.99
C THR A 81 -20.22 -47.76 -36.78
N ASN A 82 -21.22 -46.89 -37.05
CA ASN A 82 -22.18 -46.34 -36.07
C ASN A 82 -23.37 -47.28 -35.80
N LYS A 83 -23.85 -47.37 -34.54
CA LYS A 83 -25.32 -47.33 -34.26
C LYS A 83 -25.69 -46.95 -32.82
N LYS A 84 -26.99 -46.67 -32.63
CA LYS A 84 -27.63 -46.16 -31.41
C LYS A 84 -28.19 -47.27 -30.50
N GLN A 85 -28.27 -46.93 -29.21
CA GLN A 85 -29.38 -47.20 -28.26
C GLN A 85 -29.51 -48.56 -27.52
N LYS A 86 -29.71 -48.39 -26.20
CA LYS A 86 -30.66 -49.07 -25.28
C LYS A 86 -30.27 -50.33 -24.47
N ASP A 87 -30.24 -50.08 -23.16
CA ASP A 87 -30.97 -50.76 -22.06
C ASP A 87 -30.51 -52.13 -21.49
N VAL A 88 -30.89 -52.29 -20.21
CA VAL A 88 -31.04 -53.50 -19.37
C VAL A 88 -29.86 -53.97 -18.50
N SER A 89 -30.20 -54.17 -17.21
CA SER A 89 -29.48 -54.87 -16.12
C SER A 89 -28.14 -54.27 -15.61
N ARG A 90 -27.96 -53.85 -14.35
CA ARG A 90 -28.36 -54.33 -13.00
C ARG A 90 -27.32 -55.25 -12.34
N ILE A 91 -26.26 -54.66 -11.78
CA ILE A 91 -25.55 -55.20 -10.61
C ILE A 91 -25.90 -54.33 -9.40
N LYS A 92 -26.16 -54.95 -8.24
CA LYS A 92 -26.48 -54.27 -6.99
C LYS A 92 -25.22 -54.13 -6.13
N SER A 93 -24.91 -52.95 -5.64
CA SER A 93 -24.12 -52.76 -4.43
C SER A 93 -24.87 -51.82 -3.48
N LYS A 94 -25.44 -52.37 -2.42
CA LYS A 94 -25.88 -51.59 -1.25
C LYS A 94 -24.78 -51.66 -0.21
N ASN A 95 -24.24 -50.52 0.18
CA ASN A 95 -24.26 -50.18 1.61
C ASN A 95 -24.23 -48.66 1.79
N SER A 96 -24.90 -48.19 2.84
CA SER A 96 -25.08 -46.77 3.13
C SER A 96 -24.57 -46.46 4.52
N ARG A 97 -23.69 -45.46 4.65
CA ARG A 97 -23.53 -44.68 5.87
C ARG A 97 -23.63 -43.19 5.55
N ARG A 98 -24.89 -42.76 5.61
CA ARG A 98 -25.45 -41.42 5.50
C ARG A 98 -24.82 -40.42 6.49
N SER A 99 -24.38 -39.27 5.99
CA SER A 99 -24.29 -38.02 6.75
C SER A 99 -24.80 -36.86 5.89
N GLN A 100 -26.11 -36.58 5.98
CA GLN A 100 -26.71 -35.42 5.29
C GLN A 100 -26.47 -34.16 6.13
N GLY A 101 -25.42 -33.41 5.82
CA GLY A 101 -25.31 -31.99 6.21
C GLY A 101 -26.35 -31.19 5.43
N ASN A 102 -27.40 -30.74 6.11
CA ASN A 102 -28.61 -30.24 5.44
C ASN A 102 -28.53 -28.74 5.15
N SER A 103 -28.87 -28.32 3.93
CA SER A 103 -28.83 -26.89 3.56
C SER A 103 -30.00 -26.11 4.19
N LYS A 104 -29.66 -25.32 5.21
CA LYS A 104 -30.39 -24.20 5.83
C LYS A 104 -29.33 -23.42 6.63
N SER A 105 -29.32 -22.10 6.75
CA SER A 105 -30.47 -21.19 6.77
C SER A 105 -30.10 -19.78 6.27
N ASN A 106 -30.65 -19.39 5.12
CA ASN A 106 -30.63 -18.00 4.64
C ASN A 106 -31.46 -17.04 5.54
N ASN A 107 -32.23 -17.56 6.50
CA ASN A 107 -32.96 -16.74 7.47
C ASN A 107 -32.04 -16.11 8.53
N LEU A 108 -30.88 -16.71 8.83
CA LEU A 108 -29.99 -16.20 9.89
C LEU A 108 -29.44 -14.81 9.52
N ARG A 109 -29.08 -14.59 8.25
CA ARG A 109 -28.60 -13.30 7.74
C ARG A 109 -29.68 -12.21 7.86
N ASN A 110 -30.93 -12.56 7.57
CA ASN A 110 -32.08 -11.65 7.66
C ASN A 110 -32.43 -11.32 9.13
N ILE A 111 -32.31 -12.27 10.04
CA ILE A 111 -32.49 -12.05 11.48
C ILE A 111 -31.44 -11.04 12.00
N VAL A 112 -30.15 -11.22 11.66
CA VAL A 112 -29.09 -10.30 12.08
C VAL A 112 -29.34 -8.87 11.58
N VAL A 113 -29.72 -8.70 10.30
CA VAL A 113 -30.07 -7.38 9.75
C VAL A 113 -31.28 -6.76 10.46
N THR A 114 -32.31 -7.56 10.77
CA THR A 114 -33.52 -7.08 11.46
C THR A 114 -33.21 -6.62 12.89
N VAL A 115 -32.39 -7.38 13.62
CA VAL A 115 -31.95 -7.02 14.99
C VAL A 115 -31.08 -5.76 14.97
N ALA A 116 -30.17 -5.61 14.01
CA ALA A 116 -29.35 -4.41 13.87
C ALA A 116 -30.21 -3.15 13.62
N ILE A 117 -31.23 -3.23 12.76
CA ILE A 117 -32.17 -2.12 12.50
C ILE A 117 -32.94 -1.73 13.77
N ILE A 118 -33.42 -2.71 14.54
CA ILE A 118 -34.12 -2.46 15.82
C ILE A 118 -33.19 -1.76 16.82
N ILE A 119 -31.92 -2.19 16.94
CA ILE A 119 -30.94 -1.57 17.83
C ILE A 119 -30.69 -0.11 17.44
N VAL A 120 -30.53 0.20 16.15
CA VAL A 120 -30.36 1.59 15.66
C VAL A 120 -31.58 2.46 15.97
N ILE A 121 -32.81 1.93 15.81
CA ILE A 121 -34.04 2.64 16.15
C ILE A 121 -34.14 2.93 17.66
N VAL A 122 -33.77 1.96 18.52
CA VAL A 122 -33.76 2.14 19.98
C VAL A 122 -32.72 3.18 20.40
N ILE A 123 -31.50 3.13 19.84
CA ILE A 123 -30.46 4.13 20.12
C ILE A 123 -30.93 5.53 19.69
N GLY A 124 -31.48 5.67 18.47
CA GLY A 124 -32.00 6.94 17.98
C GLY A 124 -33.14 7.52 18.83
N ALA A 125 -34.04 6.68 19.32
CA ALA A 125 -35.12 7.09 20.23
C ALA A 125 -34.57 7.59 21.58
N VAL A 126 -33.55 6.93 22.14
CA VAL A 126 -32.85 7.38 23.35
C VAL A 126 -32.15 8.72 23.11
N SER A 127 -31.42 8.88 22.00
CA SER A 127 -30.75 10.14 21.64
C SER A 127 -31.72 11.32 21.50
N LEU A 128 -32.89 11.12 20.88
CA LEU A 128 -33.93 12.15 20.80
C LEU A 128 -34.52 12.50 22.18
N GLY A 129 -34.64 11.52 23.08
CA GLY A 129 -35.10 11.74 24.46
C GLY A 129 -34.18 12.68 25.24
N TYR A 130 -32.86 12.42 25.19
CA TYR A 130 -31.87 13.27 25.86
C TYR A 130 -31.76 14.69 25.26
N PHE A 131 -31.99 14.85 23.95
CA PHE A 131 -31.81 16.16 23.30
C PHE A 131 -32.92 17.19 23.62
N LYS A 132 -34.02 16.79 24.28
CA LYS A 132 -35.14 17.69 24.61
C LYS A 132 -35.03 18.35 26.00
N SER A 133 -33.83 18.47 26.58
CA SER A 133 -33.62 19.03 27.93
C SER A 133 -32.47 20.03 28.07
N ASN A 134 -32.22 20.88 27.05
CA ASN A 134 -31.63 22.19 27.33
C ASN A 134 -31.91 23.24 26.23
N ARG A 135 -32.86 24.16 26.45
CA ARG A 135 -33.02 25.35 25.60
C ARG A 135 -33.78 26.50 26.27
N GLN A 136 -33.05 27.30 27.04
CA GLN A 136 -33.37 28.68 27.42
C GLN A 136 -32.19 29.55 26.93
N THR A 137 -32.41 30.49 26.02
CA THR A 137 -32.56 31.95 26.27
C THR A 137 -31.30 32.59 26.87
N GLU A 138 -30.83 33.76 26.42
CA GLU A 138 -31.61 34.90 25.92
C GLU A 138 -31.13 35.50 24.58
N ASN A 139 -31.99 36.33 23.97
CA ASN A 139 -31.61 37.37 23.01
C ASN A 139 -31.75 38.73 23.70
N SER A 140 -30.87 39.69 23.44
CA SER A 140 -31.26 41.10 23.44
C SER A 140 -30.35 41.95 22.54
N ARG A 141 -30.79 43.17 22.21
CA ARG A 141 -30.19 44.10 21.24
C ARG A 141 -30.28 45.56 21.74
N ASN A 142 -29.47 46.41 21.11
CA ASN A 142 -29.58 47.88 20.95
C ASN A 142 -28.82 48.82 21.91
N ASN A 143 -27.79 49.46 21.32
CA ASN A 143 -27.66 50.91 21.04
C ASN A 143 -27.87 51.97 22.16
N ASN A 144 -26.86 52.87 22.27
CA ASN A 144 -26.87 54.34 22.46
C ASN A 144 -27.89 54.98 23.47
N SER A 145 -27.53 55.99 24.29
CA SER A 145 -26.69 57.15 23.93
C SER A 145 -26.32 58.09 25.12
N THR A 146 -25.10 58.67 25.10
CA THR A 146 -24.70 60.06 25.51
C THR A 146 -24.93 60.65 26.92
N VAL A 147 -24.11 61.69 27.21
CA VAL A 147 -24.17 62.75 28.27
C VAL A 147 -23.21 62.51 29.47
N VAL A 148 -21.96 63.01 29.44
CA VAL A 148 -21.47 64.37 29.87
C VAL A 148 -21.44 64.52 31.41
N GLN A 149 -20.34 64.87 32.10
CA GLN A 149 -18.96 65.31 31.76
C GLN A 149 -18.00 64.83 32.91
N LYS A 150 -16.73 65.25 33.18
CA LYS A 150 -15.86 66.39 32.78
C LYS A 150 -14.34 66.10 33.07
N ASP A 151 -13.46 67.04 32.69
CA ASP A 151 -12.17 67.50 33.27
C ASP A 151 -11.25 66.55 34.10
N LYS A 152 -9.90 66.58 34.00
CA LYS A 152 -8.95 67.34 33.14
C LYS A 152 -7.49 66.95 33.43
N SER A 153 -6.64 66.75 32.41
CA SER A 153 -5.24 67.28 32.29
C SER A 153 -4.34 66.52 31.27
N ASN A 154 -3.73 67.28 30.35
CA ASN A 154 -2.38 67.21 29.73
C ASN A 154 -1.59 65.86 29.57
N SER A 155 -0.82 65.63 28.50
CA SER A 155 -0.56 66.45 27.29
C SER A 155 0.18 65.72 26.15
N SER A 156 -0.07 66.18 24.91
CA SER A 156 0.84 66.22 23.74
C SER A 156 1.49 64.94 23.18
N GLU A 157 0.95 64.48 22.05
CA GLU A 157 1.75 63.96 20.91
C GLU A 157 1.92 65.05 19.83
N LYS A 158 2.84 64.84 18.86
CA LYS A 158 2.59 64.87 17.39
C LYS A 158 3.73 65.44 16.52
N SER A 159 4.31 64.57 15.68
CA SER A 159 4.64 64.82 14.25
C SER A 159 5.11 63.48 13.62
N SER A 160 4.46 62.81 12.67
CA SER A 160 3.79 63.15 11.40
C SER A 160 4.70 63.10 10.15
N SER A 161 4.48 62.05 9.34
CA SER A 161 4.64 62.00 7.86
C SER A 161 6.07 62.00 7.27
N SER A 162 6.36 61.42 6.09
CA SER A 162 5.48 61.01 4.98
C SER A 162 5.85 59.64 4.36
N ASN A 163 4.95 59.10 3.54
CA ASN A 163 5.13 57.87 2.76
C ASN A 163 5.62 58.17 1.32
N SER A 164 6.38 57.25 0.70
CA SER A 164 6.63 57.25 -0.75
C SER A 164 6.98 55.85 -1.27
N ASN A 165 6.16 55.29 -2.16
CA ASN A 165 6.44 54.05 -2.87
C ASN A 165 7.45 54.27 -4.01
N SER A 166 8.23 53.23 -4.36
CA SER A 166 8.71 53.03 -5.72
C SER A 166 8.75 51.54 -6.04
N TYR A 167 8.23 51.16 -7.22
CA TYR A 167 8.40 49.83 -7.78
C TYR A 167 9.56 49.84 -8.79
N SER A 168 10.38 48.79 -8.78
CA SER A 168 11.22 48.44 -9.93
C SER A 168 11.47 46.94 -9.92
N GLU A 169 11.01 46.26 -10.95
CA GLU A 169 11.24 44.83 -11.15
C GLU A 169 12.69 44.58 -11.59
N SER A 170 13.27 43.45 -11.16
CA SER A 170 14.45 42.86 -11.80
C SER A 170 14.53 41.38 -11.45
N SER A 171 14.29 40.53 -12.44
CA SER A 171 14.34 39.08 -12.29
C SER A 171 15.78 38.60 -12.13
N SER A 172 16.07 37.90 -11.05
CA SER A 172 17.26 37.04 -10.94
C SER A 172 16.91 35.80 -10.13
N SER A 173 16.83 34.65 -10.80
CA SER A 173 16.56 33.36 -10.19
C SER A 173 17.85 32.80 -9.57
N SER A 174 18.20 33.29 -8.38
CA SER A 174 19.19 32.64 -7.52
C SER A 174 18.52 31.57 -6.67
N GLU A 175 18.79 30.30 -6.96
CA GLU A 175 18.35 29.19 -6.11
C GLU A 175 18.96 29.37 -4.71
N LYS A 176 18.08 29.49 -3.72
CA LYS A 176 18.51 29.73 -2.34
C LYS A 176 18.82 28.38 -1.70
N GLU A 177 20.08 27.95 -1.81
CA GLU A 177 20.62 26.86 -0.99
C GLU A 177 20.40 27.21 0.48
N THR A 178 19.37 26.61 1.08
CA THR A 178 19.26 26.50 2.52
C THR A 178 20.33 25.53 2.98
N SER A 179 21.19 25.95 3.90
CA SER A 179 22.17 25.07 4.55
C SER A 179 21.43 24.02 5.38
N ASP A 180 21.06 22.92 4.71
CA ASP A 180 20.30 21.80 5.25
C ASP A 180 21.18 21.01 6.21
N ASN A 181 21.23 21.49 7.45
CA ASN A 181 22.12 21.01 8.50
C ASN A 181 21.50 19.82 9.28
N SER A 182 20.56 19.11 8.64
CA SER A 182 19.85 17.97 9.20
C SER A 182 20.72 16.71 9.16
N GLU A 183 20.84 16.00 10.28
CA GLU A 183 21.76 14.86 10.38
C GLU A 183 21.27 13.67 9.52
N LYS A 184 22.11 13.26 8.57
CA LYS A 184 21.79 12.20 7.59
C LYS A 184 21.29 10.93 8.29
N LEU A 185 20.09 10.46 7.90
CA LEU A 185 19.52 9.22 8.46
C LEU A 185 20.38 8.01 8.10
N SER A 186 20.53 7.08 9.05
CA SER A 186 21.10 5.74 8.82
C SER A 186 20.11 4.66 9.23
N VAL A 187 20.00 3.61 8.42
CA VAL A 187 19.15 2.44 8.71
C VAL A 187 19.56 1.75 10.03
N SER A 188 20.82 1.86 10.45
CA SER A 188 21.34 1.26 11.68
C SER A 188 20.95 1.98 12.97
N THR A 189 20.46 3.23 12.88
CA THR A 189 20.07 4.07 14.02
C THR A 189 18.65 4.62 13.90
N LEU A 190 17.90 4.18 12.88
CA LEU A 190 16.56 4.65 12.57
C LEU A 190 15.57 4.22 13.66
N THR A 191 14.95 5.17 14.36
CA THR A 191 13.92 4.87 15.36
C THR A 191 12.64 4.32 14.72
N ASN A 192 11.82 3.56 15.44
CA ASN A 192 10.51 3.06 14.96
C ASN A 192 9.67 4.19 14.33
N LYS A 193 9.69 5.38 14.93
CA LYS A 193 8.99 6.57 14.46
C LYS A 193 9.55 7.11 13.14
N GLN A 194 10.88 7.26 13.03
CA GLN A 194 11.53 7.69 11.78
C GLN A 194 11.42 6.64 10.68
N ASN A 195 11.35 5.35 11.02
CA ASN A 195 11.07 4.28 10.07
C ASN A 195 9.66 4.42 9.48
N ALA A 196 8.62 4.51 10.33
CA ALA A 196 7.25 4.72 9.86
C ALA A 196 7.09 6.03 9.05
N ALA A 197 7.69 7.13 9.51
CA ALA A 197 7.67 8.40 8.80
C ALA A 197 8.42 8.36 7.46
N SER A 198 9.62 7.77 7.39
CA SER A 198 10.37 7.66 6.13
C SER A 198 9.67 6.75 5.10
N ILE A 199 9.03 5.66 5.56
CA ILE A 199 8.19 4.81 4.71
C ILE A 199 6.97 5.59 4.17
N LEU A 200 6.30 6.39 5.00
CA LEU A 200 5.18 7.25 4.58
C LEU A 200 5.61 8.28 3.52
N VAL A 201 6.71 9.01 3.78
CA VAL A 201 7.27 10.01 2.86
C VAL A 201 7.71 9.36 1.53
N TYR A 202 8.39 8.22 1.57
CA TYR A 202 8.82 7.50 0.37
C TYR A 202 7.65 6.97 -0.46
N GLY A 203 6.66 6.35 0.21
CA GLY A 203 5.46 5.83 -0.44
C GLY A 203 4.65 6.91 -1.16
N ALA A 204 4.63 8.12 -0.57
CA ALA A 204 3.96 9.30 -1.11
C ALA A 204 4.71 10.00 -2.26
N LEU A 205 6.06 9.99 -2.25
CA LEU A 205 6.86 10.82 -3.16
C LEU A 205 7.63 10.07 -4.25
N LYS A 206 7.97 8.79 -4.04
CA LYS A 206 8.71 7.97 -5.02
C LYS A 206 7.93 6.75 -5.52
N ALA A 207 7.18 6.09 -4.65
CA ALA A 207 6.41 4.91 -5.05
C ALA A 207 5.08 5.25 -5.77
N ASP A 208 4.71 6.54 -5.82
CA ASP A 208 3.44 7.09 -6.34
C ASP A 208 2.20 6.29 -5.91
N VAL A 209 2.20 5.86 -4.64
CA VAL A 209 1.16 4.97 -4.12
C VAL A 209 -0.12 5.74 -3.83
N PRO A 210 -1.27 5.36 -4.42
CA PRO A 210 -2.56 5.90 -4.03
C PRO A 210 -2.83 5.69 -2.53
N LEU A 211 -3.43 6.71 -1.91
CA LEU A 211 -3.69 6.85 -0.47
C LEU A 211 -2.47 7.25 0.38
N PHE A 212 -1.26 6.69 0.14
CA PHE A 212 -0.03 7.12 0.85
C PHE A 212 0.22 8.63 0.74
N LYS A 213 0.06 9.21 -0.46
CA LYS A 213 0.21 10.65 -0.69
C LYS A 213 -0.74 11.49 0.15
N GLY A 214 -2.01 11.09 0.27
CA GLY A 214 -3.00 11.80 1.08
C GLY A 214 -2.68 11.73 2.57
N ASN A 215 -2.23 10.56 3.06
CA ASN A 215 -1.87 10.41 4.47
C ASN A 215 -0.57 11.18 4.80
N TYR A 216 0.40 11.25 3.89
CA TYR A 216 1.59 12.09 4.03
C TYR A 216 1.24 13.59 4.07
N GLU A 217 0.43 14.08 3.12
CA GLU A 217 0.00 15.49 3.07
C GLU A 217 -0.77 15.90 4.34
N LEU A 218 -1.63 15.03 4.86
CA LEU A 218 -2.35 15.26 6.12
C LEU A 218 -1.44 15.13 7.35
N SER A 219 -0.47 14.20 7.36
CA SER A 219 0.47 14.01 8.48
C SER A 219 1.43 15.17 8.62
N LEU A 220 1.90 15.77 7.52
CA LEU A 220 2.64 17.03 7.55
C LEU A 220 1.75 18.20 8.00
N LYS A 221 0.56 18.35 7.38
CA LYS A 221 -0.34 19.48 7.70
C LYS A 221 -0.73 19.57 9.18
N ASN A 222 -0.88 18.41 9.82
CA ASN A 222 -1.22 18.31 11.24
C ASN A 222 0.02 18.06 12.14
N SER A 223 1.22 17.99 11.54
CA SER A 223 2.48 17.50 12.13
C SER A 223 2.26 16.30 13.07
N GLN A 224 1.52 15.27 12.62
CA GLN A 224 1.08 14.13 13.43
C GLN A 224 0.87 12.87 12.59
N LEU A 225 1.36 11.74 13.08
CA LEU A 225 1.13 10.39 12.53
C LEU A 225 0.81 9.42 13.67
N TYR A 226 -0.18 8.56 13.47
CA TYR A 226 -0.43 7.39 14.33
C TYR A 226 -0.01 6.12 13.59
N VAL A 227 0.71 5.24 14.29
CA VAL A 227 1.15 3.94 13.80
C VAL A 227 0.48 2.87 14.63
N SER A 228 -0.43 2.10 14.03
CA SER A 228 -1.12 0.99 14.70
C SER A 228 -0.51 -0.35 14.29
N LEU A 229 -0.08 -1.16 15.26
CA LEU A 229 0.46 -2.50 15.03
C LEU A 229 -0.69 -3.51 15.03
N VAL A 230 -1.14 -3.89 13.83
CA VAL A 230 -2.19 -4.89 13.64
C VAL A 230 -1.54 -6.25 13.38
N LYS A 231 -1.64 -7.16 14.36
CA LYS A 231 -1.21 -8.55 14.17
C LYS A 231 -2.25 -9.30 13.33
N LEU A 232 -1.82 -9.79 12.17
CA LEU A 232 -2.61 -10.58 11.23
C LEU A 232 -2.53 -12.08 11.53
N ASN A 233 -3.38 -12.86 10.88
CA ASN A 233 -3.33 -14.31 10.90
C ASN A 233 -2.29 -14.86 9.90
N ASP A 234 -1.96 -16.15 10.04
CA ASP A 234 -0.97 -16.82 9.18
C ASP A 234 -1.45 -16.92 7.71
N ASP A 235 -2.77 -16.93 7.46
CA ASP A 235 -3.38 -16.92 6.13
C ASP A 235 -3.49 -15.52 5.50
N GLU A 236 -3.14 -14.47 6.25
CA GLU A 236 -3.08 -13.07 5.81
C GLU A 236 -1.63 -12.55 5.69
N THR A 237 -0.64 -13.45 5.81
CA THR A 237 0.80 -13.15 5.90
C THR A 237 1.59 -13.93 4.85
N GLU A 238 2.28 -13.22 3.93
CA GLU A 238 3.12 -13.89 2.93
C GLU A 238 4.42 -14.41 3.56
N ALA A 239 5.01 -15.46 2.98
CA ALA A 239 6.16 -16.17 3.57
C ALA A 239 7.51 -15.39 3.55
N ASP A 240 7.52 -14.17 3.03
CA ASP A 240 8.62 -13.21 3.12
C ASP A 240 8.45 -12.15 4.22
N GLU A 241 7.30 -12.11 4.91
CA GLU A 241 6.83 -11.01 5.76
C GLU A 241 6.78 -11.31 7.26
N THR A 242 6.71 -10.26 8.07
CA THR A 242 6.22 -10.31 9.46
C THR A 242 4.69 -10.30 9.49
N PRO A 243 4.03 -11.03 10.41
CA PRO A 243 2.57 -11.00 10.61
C PRO A 243 2.07 -9.73 11.32
N ILE A 244 2.77 -8.61 11.18
CA ILE A 244 2.43 -7.30 11.75
C ILE A 244 2.30 -6.32 10.59
N LEU A 245 1.07 -5.82 10.40
CA LEU A 245 0.79 -4.67 9.54
C LEU A 245 0.93 -3.40 10.39
N TYR A 246 1.80 -2.50 9.95
CA TYR A 246 1.97 -1.16 10.51
C TYR A 246 1.06 -0.21 9.74
N GLU A 247 -0.11 0.06 10.29
CA GLU A 247 -1.11 0.97 9.73
C GLU A 247 -0.72 2.44 9.99
N LEU A 248 -0.79 3.29 8.96
CA LEU A 248 -0.30 4.68 8.96
C LEU A 248 -1.46 5.68 8.85
N ALA A 249 -1.92 6.20 9.99
CA ALA A 249 -3.09 7.08 10.11
C ALA A 249 -2.72 8.56 10.37
N PRO A 250 -3.20 9.52 9.56
CA PRO A 250 -2.94 10.95 9.75
C PRO A 250 -3.91 11.55 10.78
N GLY A 251 -3.64 11.35 12.06
CA GLY A 251 -4.56 11.74 13.15
C GLY A 251 -5.60 10.67 13.44
N GLN A 252 -6.76 11.06 14.00
CA GLN A 252 -7.87 10.14 14.34
C GLN A 252 -8.67 9.62 13.12
N MET A 253 -8.06 9.57 11.93
CA MET A 253 -8.69 9.08 10.71
C MET A 253 -8.36 7.59 10.49
N ASP A 254 -9.26 6.86 9.84
CA ASP A 254 -9.02 5.47 9.46
C ASP A 254 -7.74 5.33 8.61
N SER A 255 -6.91 4.34 8.95
CA SER A 255 -5.68 4.06 8.22
C SER A 255 -5.98 3.54 6.82
N SER A 256 -5.80 4.39 5.82
CA SER A 256 -6.00 4.05 4.40
C SER A 256 -4.79 3.31 3.78
N CYS A 257 -3.64 3.32 4.44
CA CYS A 257 -2.39 2.71 3.96
C CYS A 257 -1.48 2.24 5.11
N GLY A 258 -0.57 1.32 4.83
CA GLY A 258 0.38 0.79 5.82
C GLY A 258 1.56 0.07 5.18
N TYR A 259 2.37 -0.59 6.01
CA TYR A 259 3.47 -1.43 5.55
C TYR A 259 3.63 -2.70 6.39
N LYS A 260 4.27 -3.71 5.82
CA LYS A 260 4.87 -4.83 6.55
C LYS A 260 6.38 -4.79 6.40
N LEU A 261 7.09 -5.36 7.36
CA LEU A 261 8.53 -5.61 7.25
C LEU A 261 8.77 -7.03 6.75
N GLY A 262 9.85 -7.22 5.98
CA GLY A 262 10.31 -8.52 5.54
C GLY A 262 11.64 -8.94 6.19
N ARG A 263 12.21 -10.01 5.66
CA ARG A 263 13.62 -10.36 5.94
C ARG A 263 14.55 -9.32 5.29
N ASN A 264 15.84 -9.36 5.63
CA ASN A 264 16.89 -8.55 4.99
C ASN A 264 16.67 -7.02 4.91
N ARG A 265 15.77 -6.44 5.72
CA ARG A 265 15.33 -5.03 5.67
C ARG A 265 14.44 -4.69 4.47
N GLU A 266 13.75 -5.69 3.92
CA GLU A 266 12.68 -5.52 2.94
C GLU A 266 11.47 -4.81 3.56
N VAL A 267 10.81 -3.95 2.78
CA VAL A 267 9.61 -3.20 3.17
C VAL A 267 8.55 -3.40 2.10
N TYR A 268 7.36 -3.81 2.51
CA TYR A 268 6.23 -4.08 1.61
C TYR A 268 5.11 -3.08 1.89
N PHE A 269 4.74 -2.32 0.86
CA PHE A 269 3.69 -1.31 0.97
C PHE A 269 2.31 -1.96 0.82
N TYR A 270 1.37 -1.50 1.63
CA TYR A 270 -0.01 -1.97 1.68
C TYR A 270 -0.97 -0.78 1.57
N SER A 271 -2.05 -0.94 0.80
CA SER A 271 -3.09 0.09 0.63
C SER A 271 -4.48 -0.54 0.66
N GLN A 272 -5.47 0.18 1.19
CA GLN A 272 -6.87 -0.29 1.16
C GLN A 272 -7.39 -0.37 -0.27
N VAL A 273 -8.04 -1.50 -0.61
CA VAL A 273 -8.63 -1.68 -1.94
C VAL A 273 -10.07 -1.16 -1.94
N LYS A 274 -10.39 -0.26 -2.87
CA LYS A 274 -11.74 0.33 -2.96
C LYS A 274 -12.82 -0.75 -3.06
N ASN A 275 -13.83 -0.63 -2.19
CA ASN A 275 -14.98 -1.54 -2.08
C ASN A 275 -14.64 -2.98 -1.63
N THR A 276 -13.42 -3.24 -1.13
CA THR A 276 -13.00 -4.55 -0.60
C THR A 276 -12.50 -4.37 0.83
N PRO A 277 -12.85 -5.25 1.79
CA PRO A 277 -12.30 -5.19 3.15
C PRO A 277 -10.79 -5.46 3.16
N GLY A 278 -10.07 -4.76 4.03
CA GLY A 278 -8.63 -4.99 4.26
C GLY A 278 -7.70 -4.28 3.27
N PHE A 279 -6.43 -4.67 3.33
CA PHE A 279 -5.34 -4.09 2.54
C PHE A 279 -4.79 -5.10 1.53
N SER A 280 -4.12 -4.62 0.49
CA SER A 280 -3.36 -5.46 -0.43
C SER A 280 -1.94 -4.94 -0.64
N ARG A 281 -0.99 -5.86 -0.81
CA ARG A 281 0.40 -5.56 -1.15
C ARG A 281 0.45 -4.97 -2.56
N ILE A 282 1.18 -3.87 -2.72
CA ILE A 282 1.15 -3.03 -3.92
C ILE A 282 2.55 -2.72 -4.48
N SER A 283 3.58 -2.66 -3.63
CA SER A 283 4.97 -2.51 -4.05
C SER A 283 5.93 -2.99 -2.94
N ALA A 284 7.21 -3.11 -3.28
CA ALA A 284 8.28 -3.57 -2.38
C ALA A 284 9.56 -2.73 -2.59
N THR A 285 10.35 -2.56 -1.53
CA THR A 285 11.64 -1.87 -1.52
C THR A 285 12.48 -2.36 -0.33
N THR A 286 13.59 -1.68 0.01
CA THR A 286 14.31 -1.89 1.28
C THR A 286 14.40 -0.62 2.11
N GLN A 287 14.62 -0.76 3.42
CA GLN A 287 14.91 0.38 4.29
C GLN A 287 16.14 1.18 3.83
N ASP A 288 17.12 0.53 3.18
CA ASP A 288 18.27 1.23 2.56
C ASP A 288 17.83 2.14 1.42
N GLU A 289 17.04 1.64 0.47
CA GLU A 289 16.56 2.44 -0.68
C GLU A 289 15.66 3.60 -0.22
N ILE A 290 14.87 3.38 0.84
CA ILE A 290 14.10 4.43 1.51
C ILE A 290 15.01 5.50 2.11
N VAL A 291 15.96 5.11 2.95
CA VAL A 291 16.86 6.04 3.64
C VAL A 291 17.77 6.79 2.66
N ASP A 292 18.32 6.13 1.65
CA ASP A 292 19.10 6.79 0.61
C ASP A 292 18.25 7.77 -0.22
N TYR A 293 16.98 7.47 -0.50
CA TYR A 293 16.06 8.42 -1.14
C TYR A 293 15.81 9.65 -0.25
N ILE A 294 15.42 9.45 1.01
CA ILE A 294 15.16 10.56 1.96
C ILE A 294 16.36 11.50 2.09
N ASN A 295 17.56 10.92 2.20
CA ASN A 295 18.80 11.67 2.32
C ASN A 295 19.21 12.39 1.03
N SER A 296 19.03 11.76 -0.14
CA SER A 296 19.41 12.36 -1.44
C SER A 296 18.43 13.42 -1.96
N HIS A 297 17.23 13.50 -1.38
CA HIS A 297 16.17 14.42 -1.80
C HIS A 297 15.86 15.51 -0.76
N HIS A 298 16.72 15.70 0.25
CA HIS A 298 16.54 16.72 1.30
C HIS A 298 15.19 16.60 2.02
N LEU A 299 14.86 15.38 2.46
CA LEU A 299 13.60 15.04 3.11
C LEU A 299 13.76 14.69 4.61
N VAL A 300 14.98 14.77 5.14
CA VAL A 300 15.30 14.39 6.54
C VAL A 300 14.48 15.21 7.54
N ASP A 301 14.40 16.53 7.38
CA ASP A 301 13.59 17.40 8.25
C ASP A 301 12.10 17.03 8.22
N LYS A 302 11.54 16.68 7.06
CA LYS A 302 10.13 16.26 6.93
C LYS A 302 9.87 14.92 7.62
N VAL A 303 10.83 13.99 7.55
CA VAL A 303 10.75 12.72 8.29
C VAL A 303 10.83 12.97 9.79
N ASN A 304 11.72 13.86 10.24
CA ASN A 304 11.86 14.20 11.66
C ASN A 304 10.65 14.99 12.20
N GLU A 305 10.07 15.90 11.43
CA GLU A 305 8.84 16.64 11.79
C GLU A 305 7.68 15.69 12.10
N ILE A 306 7.41 14.75 11.19
CA ILE A 306 6.41 13.70 11.39
C ILE A 306 6.81 12.81 12.58
N ALA A 307 8.05 12.29 12.59
CA ALA A 307 8.52 11.31 13.57
C ALA A 307 8.50 11.82 15.02
N ASN A 308 8.81 13.10 15.26
CA ASN A 308 8.83 13.67 16.61
C ASN A 308 7.45 13.54 17.29
N ASN A 309 6.40 13.84 16.53
CA ASN A 309 5.00 13.79 16.98
C ASN A 309 4.30 12.46 16.68
N THR A 310 4.99 11.49 16.07
CA THR A 310 4.43 10.15 15.81
C THR A 310 4.09 9.45 17.13
N VAL A 311 2.91 8.85 17.21
CA VAL A 311 2.48 7.99 18.32
C VAL A 311 2.30 6.57 17.80
N VAL A 312 2.79 5.59 18.55
CA VAL A 312 2.71 4.16 18.21
C VAL A 312 1.73 3.47 19.17
N TYR A 313 0.91 2.57 18.65
CA TYR A 313 -0.08 1.79 19.39
C TYR A 313 0.09 0.29 19.10
N GLY A 314 -0.02 -0.55 20.13
CA GLY A 314 0.14 -2.01 20.01
C GLY A 314 1.57 -2.53 20.26
N GLU A 315 2.43 -1.73 20.89
CA GLU A 315 3.65 -2.20 21.58
C GLU A 315 3.30 -2.79 22.96
#